data_AF-A0A0N5CVT2-F1
#
_entry.id   AF-A0A0N5CVT2-F1
#
_cell.length_a   1.000
_cell.length_b   1.000
_cell.length_c   1.000
_cell.angle_alpha   90.00
_cell.angle_beta   90.00
_cell.angle_gamma   90.00
#
_symmetry.space_group_name_H-M   'P 1'
#
loop_
_entity.id
_entity.type
_entity.pdbx_description
1 polymer ?
#
loop_
_entity_poly.entity_id
_entity_poly.type
_entity_poly.pdbx_seq_one_letter_code
_entity_poly.pdbx_strand_id
1 'polypeptide(L)'
;MPTVPCNLADQNKYKEENSVNDEGNAYAYWDPTLLLNKLYEISYEPRKESKLNRFTNMEGHLEVPVEDQSIYAELQKNWVQRYFRTRDGRLQWFASHFADDTPVGEVLLSGCEVDANKDENTLYIHGGKNHIRMILKIPPGINVFDKWRKAVNSHAASSYLDTFVNPVYPPMPHITEKVLIIELGSCSIRAGVLTMEPSLPQSFFPSVVLARDDGKLIVGTEALIPKNRCNGELIRPLRATDTSLERYVFHRSALKACLQKCVDDLKIDPIKYRVLLSIPQNISTFLISNLLKIVLEEMCFQGAAISRQPSLILYAYDVATGVVIDIGDCLNIVPVIDGYVVDNAIVSLPYGAAHIVNSLQGKLMESSVSGYSFQSPVEMLISRYVMEQACFVATSYEEEVEKCTNNSSSLDVFKPTDKMTSLFKINSARFTATEGLFKPKKWGLDIKPLHQLVFEAVQSSPIDSRKTLFRNIYLAGGVSLLPGLAERLEIEVASLVAPIIHTQVHLSPWRCNAAYLGAQVIASSTQFDQTCITLENLDDFIQNLQNSNF
;
A
#
# COMPACT_ATOMS: atom_id res chain seq x y z
N MET A 1 -1.81 -58.50 -30.35
CA MET A 1 -0.50 -58.75 -31.01
C MET A 1 0.54 -57.79 -30.42
N PRO A 2 1.79 -58.23 -30.25
CA PRO A 2 2.39 -58.38 -28.91
C PRO A 2 3.43 -57.31 -28.56
N THR A 3 3.64 -57.22 -27.23
CA THR A 3 4.90 -56.97 -26.49
C THR A 3 6.22 -56.96 -27.27
N VAL A 4 7.14 -56.05 -26.93
CA VAL A 4 8.44 -56.31 -26.25
C VAL A 4 9.39 -55.11 -26.41
N PRO A 5 10.31 -54.87 -25.46
CA PRO A 5 10.83 -53.57 -25.07
C PRO A 5 12.34 -53.37 -25.32
N CYS A 6 12.84 -52.23 -24.84
CA CYS A 6 14.13 -51.94 -24.20
C CYS A 6 15.47 -52.33 -24.86
N ASN A 7 16.29 -51.27 -25.01
CA ASN A 7 17.75 -51.19 -24.85
C ASN A 7 18.66 -52.06 -25.73
N LEU A 8 19.64 -51.40 -26.35
CA LEU A 8 21.05 -51.58 -25.97
C LEU A 8 21.92 -50.46 -26.55
N ALA A 9 23.00 -50.21 -25.82
CA ALA A 9 23.86 -49.05 -25.88
C ALA A 9 24.82 -48.99 -27.08
N ASP A 10 25.37 -47.78 -27.23
CA ASP A 10 26.67 -47.43 -27.80
C ASP A 10 26.89 -47.59 -29.31
N GLN A 11 27.20 -46.48 -29.98
CA GLN A 11 28.61 -46.07 -30.16
C GLN A 11 28.73 -44.76 -30.96
N ASN A 12 29.28 -43.74 -30.28
CA ASN A 12 30.25 -42.74 -30.75
C ASN A 12 30.29 -42.34 -32.23
N LYS A 13 30.04 -41.05 -32.48
CA LYS A 13 31.03 -40.05 -32.96
C LYS A 13 30.28 -38.82 -33.46
N TYR A 14 30.54 -37.64 -32.89
CA TYR A 14 30.75 -36.36 -33.57
C TYR A 14 31.19 -35.36 -32.48
N LYS A 15 32.51 -35.24 -32.29
CA LYS A 15 33.31 -34.05 -32.62
C LYS A 15 32.89 -32.82 -31.82
N GLU A 16 33.71 -32.56 -30.81
CA GLU A 16 33.89 -31.27 -30.16
C GLU A 16 34.07 -30.16 -31.21
N GLU A 17 33.10 -29.27 -31.28
CA GLU A 17 33.33 -27.88 -31.67
C GLU A 17 33.07 -27.04 -30.43
N ASN A 18 34.17 -26.62 -29.79
CA ASN A 18 34.16 -25.57 -28.78
C ASN A 18 33.70 -24.26 -29.44
N SER A 19 32.39 -23.98 -29.42
CA SER A 19 31.88 -22.62 -29.48
C SER A 19 31.62 -22.15 -28.05
N VAL A 20 32.60 -21.41 -27.52
CA VAL A 20 32.44 -20.66 -26.28
C VAL A 20 31.44 -19.53 -26.57
N ASN A 21 30.15 -19.83 -26.42
CA ASN A 21 29.10 -18.82 -26.28
C ASN A 21 29.04 -18.40 -24.80
N ASP A 22 29.98 -17.56 -24.39
CA ASP A 22 30.06 -16.95 -23.05
C ASP A 22 29.29 -15.60 -22.97
N GLU A 23 28.35 -15.39 -23.90
CA GLU A 23 27.54 -14.16 -24.01
C GLU A 23 26.35 -14.11 -23.02
N GLY A 24 26.10 -15.19 -22.27
CA GLY A 24 24.87 -15.33 -21.48
C GLY A 24 24.91 -14.77 -20.04
N ASN A 25 26.04 -14.26 -19.53
CA ASN A 25 26.20 -14.09 -18.08
C ASN A 25 26.71 -12.72 -17.58
N ALA A 26 26.49 -11.64 -18.33
CA ALA A 26 26.93 -10.29 -17.95
C ALA A 26 26.44 -9.86 -16.54
N TYR A 27 25.28 -10.37 -16.10
CA TYR A 27 24.66 -10.01 -14.82
C TYR A 27 24.97 -10.98 -13.66
N ALA A 28 25.49 -12.19 -13.92
CA ALA A 28 25.71 -13.17 -12.84
C ALA A 28 26.80 -12.77 -11.85
N TYR A 29 27.77 -11.97 -12.27
CA TYR A 29 28.89 -11.55 -11.43
C TYR A 29 28.79 -10.11 -10.94
N TRP A 30 27.84 -9.32 -11.47
CA TRP A 30 27.67 -7.93 -11.06
C TRP A 30 27.11 -7.84 -9.64
N ASP A 31 27.71 -7.03 -8.77
CA ASP A 31 27.25 -6.86 -7.40
C ASP A 31 26.09 -5.84 -7.31
N PRO A 32 24.84 -6.29 -7.02
CA PRO A 32 23.69 -5.39 -7.00
C PRO A 32 23.55 -4.63 -5.67
N THR A 33 24.53 -4.67 -4.77
CA THR A 33 24.41 -4.08 -3.42
C THR A 33 23.97 -2.62 -3.45
N LEU A 34 24.52 -1.80 -4.35
CA LEU A 34 24.12 -0.38 -4.45
C LEU A 34 22.67 -0.22 -4.91
N LEU A 35 22.21 -1.05 -5.84
CA LEU A 35 20.83 -1.07 -6.33
C LEU A 35 19.87 -1.53 -5.24
N LEU A 36 20.24 -2.59 -4.51
CA LEU A 36 19.45 -3.11 -3.38
C LEU A 36 19.33 -2.08 -2.27
N ASN A 37 20.43 -1.41 -1.90
CA ASN A 37 20.39 -0.34 -0.91
C ASN A 37 19.43 0.78 -1.34
N LYS A 38 19.35 1.09 -2.64
CA LYS A 38 18.40 2.09 -3.14
C LYS A 38 16.94 1.63 -3.11
N LEU A 39 16.67 0.39 -3.52
CA LEU A 39 15.31 -0.19 -3.60
C LEU A 39 14.71 -0.52 -2.22
N TYR A 40 15.57 -0.69 -1.22
CA TYR A 40 15.20 -1.03 0.16
C TYR A 40 15.64 0.06 1.16
N GLU A 41 15.80 1.29 0.67
CA GLU A 41 16.07 2.46 1.49
C GLU A 41 14.83 2.83 2.34
N ILE A 42 15.05 3.18 3.61
CA ILE A 42 14.01 3.75 4.47
C ILE A 42 14.25 5.27 4.53
N SER A 43 13.40 6.03 3.82
CA SER A 43 13.45 7.49 3.84
C SER A 43 12.35 8.05 4.74
N TYR A 44 12.73 8.99 5.61
CA TYR A 44 11.84 9.80 6.44
C TYR A 44 11.51 11.15 5.79
N GLU A 45 11.81 11.31 4.49
CA GLU A 45 11.31 12.44 3.72
C GLU A 45 9.91 12.11 3.19
N PRO A 46 8.87 12.88 3.56
CA PRO A 46 7.52 12.62 3.07
C PRO A 46 7.49 12.78 1.54
N ARG A 47 6.91 11.79 0.86
CA ARG A 47 6.75 11.82 -0.59
C ARG A 47 5.92 13.04 -1.01
N LYS A 48 6.42 13.76 -2.01
CA LYS A 48 5.68 14.83 -2.68
C LYS A 48 4.72 14.20 -3.68
N GLU A 49 3.42 14.35 -3.45
CA GLU A 49 2.40 13.81 -4.34
C GLU A 49 2.11 14.76 -5.51
N SER A 50 1.82 14.18 -6.69
CA SER A 50 1.31 14.92 -7.86
C SER A 50 -0.12 15.43 -7.64
N LYS A 51 -0.87 14.75 -6.77
CA LYS A 51 -2.25 15.10 -6.46
C LYS A 51 -2.24 16.35 -5.58
N LEU A 52 -2.35 17.51 -6.23
CA LEU A 52 -2.63 18.76 -5.55
C LEU A 52 -4.00 18.64 -4.88
N ASN A 53 -4.05 18.70 -3.55
CA ASN A 53 -5.29 18.96 -2.83
C ASN A 53 -5.86 20.27 -3.39
N ARG A 54 -6.89 20.19 -4.23
CA ARG A 54 -7.52 21.36 -4.87
C ARG A 54 -8.44 22.04 -3.86
N PHE A 55 -7.84 22.69 -2.88
CA PHE A 55 -8.56 23.51 -1.92
C PHE A 55 -9.21 24.69 -2.64
N THR A 56 -10.53 24.79 -2.52
CA THR A 56 -11.22 26.04 -2.81
C THR A 56 -11.25 26.84 -1.51
N ASN A 57 -10.21 27.65 -1.29
CA ASN A 57 -10.15 28.54 -0.13
C ASN A 57 -11.26 29.58 -0.19
N MET A 58 -11.89 29.85 0.94
CA MET A 58 -12.93 30.86 1.06
C MET A 58 -12.85 31.51 2.43
N GLU A 59 -13.18 32.79 2.50
CA GLU A 59 -13.27 33.52 3.75
C GLU A 59 -14.46 34.49 3.73
N GLY A 60 -14.95 34.81 4.93
CA GLY A 60 -16.09 35.70 5.08
C GLY A 60 -16.85 35.48 6.39
N HIS A 61 -17.83 36.34 6.62
CA HIS A 61 -18.66 36.27 7.82
C HIS A 61 -19.73 35.18 7.66
N LEU A 62 -19.79 34.27 8.63
CA LEU A 62 -20.83 33.25 8.77
C LEU A 62 -21.47 33.35 10.15
N GLU A 63 -22.67 32.82 10.28
CA GLU A 63 -23.38 32.71 11.56
C GLU A 63 -23.24 31.29 12.12
N VAL A 64 -22.92 31.19 13.41
CA VAL A 64 -22.92 29.93 14.19
C VAL A 64 -23.81 30.06 15.43
N PRO A 65 -24.42 28.98 15.92
CA PRO A 65 -25.20 29.03 17.14
C PRO A 65 -24.31 29.37 18.36
N VAL A 66 -24.86 30.09 19.34
CA VAL A 66 -24.23 30.26 20.66
C VAL A 66 -24.17 28.89 21.34
N GLU A 67 -22.98 28.48 21.79
CA GLU A 67 -22.81 27.29 22.63
C GLU A 67 -23.31 27.59 24.05
N ASP A 68 -24.59 27.33 24.34
CA ASP A 68 -25.06 27.25 25.74
C ASP A 68 -24.91 25.81 26.24
N GLN A 69 -24.17 25.63 27.34
CA GLN A 69 -24.00 24.35 28.04
C GLN A 69 -25.28 23.83 28.72
N SER A 70 -26.46 24.42 28.44
CA SER A 70 -27.73 23.98 29.03
C SER A 70 -28.53 23.15 28.02
N ILE A 71 -28.62 21.85 28.33
CA ILE A 71 -29.65 20.94 27.84
C ILE A 71 -31.03 21.64 28.06
N TYR A 72 -31.92 21.55 27.05
CA TYR A 72 -33.28 22.11 26.93
C TYR A 72 -33.42 23.46 26.20
N ALA A 73 -33.54 23.40 24.86
CA ALA A 73 -34.72 23.89 24.11
C ALA A 73 -34.40 23.94 22.59
N GLU A 74 -35.13 23.16 21.79
CA GLU A 74 -35.09 23.16 20.32
C GLU A 74 -35.73 24.41 19.67
N LEU A 75 -35.86 25.53 20.39
CA LEU A 75 -36.57 26.71 19.91
C LEU A 75 -35.75 27.97 20.16
N GLN A 76 -35.22 28.52 19.07
CA GLN A 76 -34.39 29.73 18.92
C GLN A 76 -32.92 29.59 19.35
N LYS A 77 -32.11 28.98 18.47
CA LYS A 77 -30.66 29.16 18.50
C LYS A 77 -30.35 30.64 18.23
N ASN A 78 -29.83 31.35 19.22
CA ASN A 78 -29.21 32.66 18.99
C ASN A 78 -27.99 32.46 18.08
N TRP A 79 -27.88 33.27 17.03
CA TRP A 79 -26.79 33.20 16.06
C TRP A 79 -25.76 34.29 16.34
N VAL A 80 -24.48 33.91 16.35
CA VAL A 80 -23.36 34.84 16.44
C VAL A 80 -22.61 34.85 15.13
N GLN A 81 -22.38 36.05 14.60
CA GLN A 81 -21.55 36.23 13.42
C GLN A 81 -20.07 36.12 13.81
N ARG A 82 -19.32 35.28 13.09
CA ARG A 82 -17.86 35.19 13.19
C ARG A 82 -17.25 35.24 11.80
N TYR A 83 -15.98 35.63 11.72
CA TYR A 83 -15.23 35.58 10.47
C TYR A 83 -14.59 34.20 10.31
N PHE A 84 -14.91 33.50 9.22
CA PHE A 84 -14.41 32.16 8.93
C PHE A 84 -13.44 32.16 7.75
N ARG A 85 -12.52 31.20 7.76
CA ARG A 85 -11.60 30.92 6.66
C ARG A 85 -11.48 29.41 6.47
N THR A 86 -11.62 28.92 5.24
CA THR A 86 -11.17 27.57 4.87
C THR A 86 -9.75 27.66 4.33
N ARG A 87 -8.82 26.92 4.94
CA ARG A 87 -7.42 26.89 4.54
C ARG A 87 -6.78 25.58 4.98
N ASP A 88 -6.00 24.96 4.10
CA ASP A 88 -5.17 23.78 4.41
C ASP A 88 -5.93 22.66 5.17
N GLY A 89 -7.10 22.27 4.65
CA GLY A 89 -7.97 21.23 5.25
C GLY A 89 -8.74 21.66 6.51
N ARG A 90 -8.59 22.90 6.97
CA ARG A 90 -9.21 23.41 8.21
C ARG A 90 -10.29 24.45 7.91
N LEU A 91 -11.27 24.53 8.80
CA LEU A 91 -12.18 25.66 8.94
C LEU A 91 -11.82 26.40 10.23
N GLN A 92 -11.33 27.61 10.08
CA GLN A 92 -10.82 28.46 11.15
C GLN A 92 -11.77 29.64 11.36
N TRP A 93 -11.96 30.08 12.61
CA TRP A 93 -12.70 31.30 12.91
C TRP A 93 -11.90 32.26 13.78
N PHE A 94 -12.14 33.55 13.57
CA PHE A 94 -11.35 34.64 14.14
C PHE A 94 -12.24 35.59 14.94
N ALA A 95 -11.64 36.25 15.93
CA ALA A 95 -12.32 37.24 16.77
C ALA A 95 -12.69 38.51 15.98
N SER A 96 -11.89 38.85 14.96
CA SER A 96 -12.12 39.97 14.06
C SER A 96 -11.65 39.64 12.64
N HIS A 97 -12.03 40.48 11.68
CA HIS A 97 -11.58 40.38 10.28
C HIS A 97 -10.20 41.04 10.03
N PHE A 98 -9.54 41.56 11.08
CA PHE A 98 -8.21 42.18 10.98
C PHE A 98 -7.08 41.17 11.22
N ALA A 99 -5.96 41.44 10.55
CA ALA A 99 -4.88 40.53 10.17
C ALA A 99 -3.92 40.05 11.29
N ASP A 100 -4.41 39.72 12.49
CA ASP A 100 -3.60 39.07 13.52
C ASP A 100 -3.84 37.55 13.50
N ASP A 101 -2.80 36.82 13.10
CA ASP A 101 -2.79 35.49 12.46
C ASP A 101 -3.13 34.26 13.33
N THR A 102 -3.84 34.41 14.44
CA THR A 102 -4.21 33.26 15.28
C THR A 102 -5.72 33.04 15.29
N PRO A 103 -6.22 31.87 14.83
CA PRO A 103 -7.63 31.55 14.93
C PRO A 103 -8.05 31.44 16.40
N VAL A 104 -9.25 31.95 16.72
CA VAL A 104 -9.88 31.75 18.05
C VAL A 104 -10.24 30.28 18.25
N GLY A 105 -10.53 29.59 17.16
CA GLY A 105 -10.65 28.15 17.13
C GLY A 105 -10.68 27.66 15.70
N GLU A 106 -10.53 26.36 15.56
CA GLU A 106 -10.51 25.70 14.27
C GLU A 106 -11.05 24.28 14.38
N VAL A 107 -11.52 23.77 13.25
CA VAL A 107 -11.86 22.36 13.08
C VAL A 107 -11.17 21.82 11.85
N LEU A 108 -10.64 20.60 11.97
CA LEU A 108 -10.16 19.84 10.82
C LEU A 108 -11.36 19.32 10.05
N LEU A 109 -11.50 19.72 8.79
CA LEU A 109 -12.63 19.33 7.96
C LEU A 109 -12.44 17.95 7.32
N SER A 110 -11.19 17.52 7.12
CA SER A 110 -10.87 16.25 6.47
C SER A 110 -11.65 15.09 7.09
N GLY A 111 -12.41 14.38 6.26
CA GLY A 111 -13.27 13.27 6.68
C GLY A 111 -14.65 13.66 7.23
N CYS A 112 -14.96 14.95 7.39
CA CYS A 112 -16.31 15.39 7.79
C CYS A 112 -17.31 15.29 6.63
N GLU A 113 -18.55 14.89 6.89
CA GLU A 113 -19.66 15.04 5.96
C GLU A 113 -20.25 16.44 6.03
N VAL A 114 -20.70 16.93 4.88
CA VAL A 114 -21.28 18.28 4.73
C VAL A 114 -22.63 18.15 4.07
N ASP A 115 -23.68 18.23 4.87
CA ASP A 115 -25.05 18.30 4.36
C ASP A 115 -25.45 19.76 4.16
N ALA A 116 -26.24 20.01 3.13
CA ALA A 116 -26.61 21.36 2.71
C ALA A 116 -28.13 21.50 2.69
N ASN A 117 -28.66 22.44 3.47
CA ASN A 117 -30.05 22.86 3.41
C ASN A 117 -30.10 24.25 2.77
N LYS A 118 -30.50 24.29 1.49
CA LYS A 118 -30.52 25.52 0.71
C LYS A 118 -31.67 26.46 1.12
N ASP A 119 -32.77 25.91 1.65
CA ASP A 119 -33.94 26.68 2.06
C ASP A 119 -33.66 27.48 3.33
N GLU A 120 -32.91 26.89 4.27
CA GLU A 120 -32.46 27.56 5.49
C GLU A 120 -31.12 28.30 5.33
N ASN A 121 -30.48 28.16 4.17
CA ASN A 121 -29.13 28.65 3.88
C ASN A 121 -28.09 28.13 4.88
N THR A 122 -28.22 26.88 5.31
CA THR A 122 -27.38 26.23 6.33
C THR A 122 -26.55 25.09 5.76
N LEU A 123 -25.32 24.95 6.28
CA LEU A 123 -24.45 23.78 6.10
C LEU A 123 -24.30 23.07 7.43
N TYR A 124 -24.48 21.74 7.43
CA TYR A 124 -24.29 20.88 8.58
C TYR A 124 -23.01 20.08 8.35
N ILE A 125 -22.00 20.35 9.18
CA ILE A 125 -20.71 19.66 9.14
C ILE A 125 -20.72 18.65 10.29
N HIS A 126 -20.55 17.38 9.96
CA HIS A 126 -20.52 16.34 10.99
C HIS A 126 -19.51 15.23 10.71
N GLY A 127 -19.13 14.50 11.75
CA GLY A 127 -18.15 13.42 11.65
C GLY A 127 -16.70 13.92 11.66
N GLY A 128 -15.83 13.24 10.91
CA GLY A 128 -14.37 13.44 10.98
C GLY A 128 -13.76 12.94 12.30
N LYS A 129 -12.43 13.08 12.43
CA LYS A 129 -11.62 12.54 13.55
C LYS A 129 -12.11 12.96 14.94
N ASN A 130 -12.63 14.18 15.07
CA ASN A 130 -13.07 14.75 16.35
C ASN A 130 -14.60 14.66 16.56
N HIS A 131 -15.30 13.83 15.78
CA HIS A 131 -16.77 13.70 15.82
C HIS A 131 -17.50 15.05 15.83
N ILE A 132 -17.07 15.94 14.93
CA ILE A 132 -17.55 17.32 14.86
C ILE A 132 -19.06 17.31 14.64
N ARG A 133 -19.76 18.29 15.23
CA ARG A 133 -21.16 18.61 14.95
C ARG A 133 -21.29 20.12 14.91
N MET A 134 -21.27 20.69 13.72
CA MET A 134 -21.27 22.14 13.51
C MET A 134 -22.34 22.52 12.49
N ILE A 135 -23.00 23.65 12.73
CA ILE A 135 -23.97 24.23 11.80
C ILE A 135 -23.49 25.62 11.44
N LEU A 136 -23.33 25.88 10.15
CA LEU A 136 -22.96 27.18 9.59
C LEU A 136 -24.17 27.74 8.85
N LYS A 137 -24.64 28.92 9.25
CA LYS A 137 -25.62 29.66 8.48
C LYS A 137 -24.91 30.67 7.59
N ILE A 138 -25.14 30.52 6.30
CA ILE A 138 -24.51 31.31 5.25
C ILE A 138 -25.32 32.60 5.06
N PRO A 139 -24.67 33.77 4.87
CA PRO A 139 -25.41 34.97 4.52
C PRO A 139 -26.06 34.84 3.13
N PRO A 140 -27.24 35.45 2.91
CA PRO A 140 -27.87 35.47 1.61
C PRO A 140 -27.00 36.25 0.62
N GLY A 141 -26.83 35.72 -0.59
CA GLY A 141 -26.07 36.38 -1.64
C GLY A 141 -25.93 35.52 -2.88
N ILE A 142 -25.70 36.16 -4.03
CA ILE A 142 -25.59 35.49 -5.34
C ILE A 142 -24.45 34.47 -5.30
N ASN A 143 -24.79 33.19 -5.44
CA ASN A 143 -23.87 32.05 -5.41
C ASN A 143 -23.01 31.93 -4.13
N VAL A 144 -23.29 32.69 -3.07
CA VAL A 144 -22.49 32.69 -1.83
C VAL A 144 -22.61 31.33 -1.13
N PHE A 145 -23.82 30.78 -1.05
CA PHE A 145 -24.07 29.44 -0.53
C PHE A 145 -23.32 28.35 -1.31
N ASP A 146 -23.46 28.34 -2.63
CA ASP A 146 -22.83 27.33 -3.47
C ASP A 146 -21.28 27.43 -3.43
N LYS A 147 -20.73 28.65 -3.29
CA LYS A 147 -19.30 28.87 -3.07
C LYS A 147 -18.83 28.32 -1.71
N TRP A 148 -19.52 28.64 -0.61
CA TRP A 148 -19.18 28.12 0.71
C TRP A 148 -19.31 26.60 0.77
N ARG A 149 -20.41 26.05 0.23
CA ARG A 149 -20.59 24.60 0.13
C ARG A 149 -19.44 23.95 -0.64
N LYS A 150 -19.05 24.52 -1.79
CA LYS A 150 -17.93 24.01 -2.59
C LYS A 150 -16.60 24.10 -1.83
N ALA A 151 -16.35 25.21 -1.14
CA ALA A 151 -15.16 25.41 -0.32
C ALA A 151 -15.08 24.39 0.80
N VAL A 152 -16.08 24.34 1.68
CA VAL A 152 -16.12 23.39 2.81
C VAL A 152 -16.04 21.95 2.29
N ASN A 153 -16.76 21.58 1.23
CA ASN A 153 -16.63 20.25 0.63
C ASN A 153 -15.23 19.96 0.12
N SER A 154 -14.56 20.91 -0.56
CA SER A 154 -13.19 20.69 -1.06
C SER A 154 -12.17 20.48 0.05
N HIS A 155 -12.36 21.12 1.22
CA HIS A 155 -11.50 20.93 2.39
C HIS A 155 -11.88 19.65 3.15
N ALA A 156 -13.17 19.33 3.26
CA ALA A 156 -13.63 18.10 3.87
C ALA A 156 -13.26 16.86 3.05
N ALA A 157 -13.16 17.04 1.74
CA ALA A 157 -12.65 16.09 0.78
C ALA A 157 -11.13 16.17 0.57
N SER A 158 -10.38 16.69 1.54
CA SER A 158 -8.92 16.71 1.46
C SER A 158 -8.29 15.65 2.33
N SER A 159 -7.23 15.06 1.80
CA SER A 159 -6.33 14.13 2.46
C SER A 159 -5.13 14.96 2.96
N TYR A 160 -5.27 15.63 4.11
CA TYR A 160 -4.20 16.46 4.68
C TYR A 160 -3.30 15.64 5.62
N LEU A 161 -2.03 16.04 5.79
CA LEU A 161 -1.01 15.29 6.53
C LEU A 161 -1.42 14.88 7.96
N ASP A 162 -2.31 15.65 8.60
CA ASP A 162 -2.78 15.42 9.96
C ASP A 162 -3.83 14.31 10.11
N THR A 163 -4.29 13.71 9.00
CA THR A 163 -5.20 12.54 9.02
C THR A 163 -4.47 11.20 8.99
N PHE A 164 -3.14 11.18 8.87
CA PHE A 164 -2.39 9.92 8.79
C PHE A 164 -1.44 9.76 9.96
N VAL A 165 -1.07 8.53 10.24
CA VAL A 165 0.06 8.23 11.10
C VAL A 165 1.33 8.77 10.46
N ASN A 166 1.95 9.73 11.13
CA ASN A 166 3.23 10.31 10.70
C ASN A 166 4.37 9.66 11.49
N PRO A 167 5.30 8.96 10.82
CA PRO A 167 6.41 8.32 11.48
C PRO A 167 7.48 9.34 11.93
N VAL A 168 8.09 9.08 13.08
CA VAL A 168 9.16 9.91 13.66
C VAL A 168 10.50 9.20 13.56
N TYR A 169 11.59 9.95 13.35
CA TYR A 169 12.96 9.44 13.23
C TYR A 169 13.82 9.77 14.46
N PRO A 170 14.61 8.84 14.98
CA PRO A 170 14.23 7.49 15.42
C PRO A 170 13.60 7.57 16.84
N PRO A 171 12.42 6.99 17.10
CA PRO A 171 11.80 7.08 18.42
C PRO A 171 12.38 6.01 19.35
N MET A 172 12.22 6.26 20.65
CA MET A 172 12.65 5.31 21.68
C MET A 172 11.80 4.02 21.62
N PRO A 173 12.41 2.84 21.81
CA PRO A 173 11.66 1.61 22.02
C PRO A 173 10.68 1.76 23.17
N HIS A 174 9.53 1.11 23.04
CA HIS A 174 8.54 1.14 24.09
C HIS A 174 9.09 0.46 25.36
N ILE A 175 9.03 1.17 26.49
CA ILE A 175 9.77 0.80 27.71
C ILE A 175 9.16 -0.43 28.39
N THR A 176 7.83 -0.53 28.39
CA THR A 176 7.08 -1.59 29.07
C THR A 176 6.66 -2.71 28.12
N GLU A 177 6.04 -2.36 27.00
CA GLU A 177 5.58 -3.29 25.97
C GLU A 177 6.67 -3.69 24.98
N LYS A 178 7.16 -4.93 25.12
CA LYS A 178 8.10 -5.53 24.17
C LYS A 178 7.34 -6.26 23.08
N VAL A 179 7.09 -5.57 21.97
CA VAL A 179 6.39 -6.14 20.82
C VAL A 179 7.27 -6.02 19.58
N LEU A 180 7.48 -7.14 18.90
CA LEU A 180 8.05 -7.20 17.57
C LEU A 180 6.93 -7.11 16.54
N ILE A 181 7.07 -6.25 15.54
CA ILE A 181 6.11 -6.11 14.45
C ILE A 181 6.79 -6.62 13.18
N ILE A 182 6.14 -7.55 12.48
CA ILE A 182 6.62 -8.08 11.20
C ILE A 182 5.50 -7.98 10.17
N GLU A 183 5.73 -7.22 9.10
CA GLU A 183 4.88 -7.20 7.91
C GLU A 183 5.42 -8.21 6.88
N LEU A 184 4.60 -9.20 6.58
CA LEU A 184 4.90 -10.24 5.60
C LEU A 184 4.35 -9.85 4.22
N GLY A 185 5.23 -9.38 3.34
CA GLY A 185 4.91 -9.09 1.94
C GLY A 185 5.54 -10.10 0.97
N SER A 186 4.88 -10.30 -0.17
CA SER A 186 5.40 -11.14 -1.26
C SER A 186 6.68 -10.58 -1.89
N CYS A 187 6.82 -9.26 -1.96
CA CYS A 187 8.01 -8.59 -2.52
C CYS A 187 9.07 -8.26 -1.48
N SER A 188 8.64 -7.96 -0.26
CA SER A 188 9.51 -7.43 0.79
C SER A 188 8.96 -7.74 2.17
N ILE A 189 9.84 -7.85 3.14
CA ILE A 189 9.50 -7.99 4.56
C ILE A 189 9.97 -6.74 5.29
N ARG A 190 9.13 -6.24 6.20
CA ARG A 190 9.43 -5.11 7.07
C ARG A 190 9.31 -5.56 8.51
N ALA A 191 10.23 -5.12 9.36
CA ALA A 191 10.14 -5.41 10.78
C ALA A 191 10.67 -4.26 11.64
N GLY A 192 10.19 -4.22 12.88
CA GLY A 192 10.76 -3.38 13.91
C GLY A 192 10.14 -3.65 15.28
N VAL A 193 10.80 -3.16 16.31
CA VAL A 193 10.32 -3.13 17.69
C VAL A 193 9.34 -1.97 17.84
N LEU A 194 8.25 -2.20 18.56
CA LEU A 194 7.28 -1.18 18.95
C LEU A 194 7.98 -0.02 19.66
N THR A 195 7.68 1.19 19.21
CA THR A 195 8.21 2.45 19.73
C THR A 195 7.12 3.26 20.42
N MET A 196 7.50 4.26 21.23
CA MET A 196 6.53 5.13 21.91
C MET A 196 5.66 5.93 20.93
N GLU A 197 6.24 6.31 19.81
CA GLU A 197 5.54 6.96 18.70
C GLU A 197 5.74 6.11 17.44
N PRO A 198 4.79 6.12 16.49
CA PRO A 198 4.95 5.38 15.25
C PRO A 198 6.26 5.72 14.51
N SER A 199 6.94 4.70 14.00
CA SER A 199 8.19 4.80 13.23
C SER A 199 8.13 4.00 11.94
N LEU A 200 9.03 4.31 10.99
CA LEU A 200 9.24 3.42 9.85
C LEU A 200 9.98 2.15 10.29
N PRO A 201 9.93 1.07 9.48
CA PRO A 201 10.60 -0.18 9.82
C PRO A 201 12.08 0.02 10.12
N GLN A 202 12.62 -0.79 11.02
CA GLN A 202 14.05 -0.79 11.37
C GLN A 202 14.81 -1.87 10.59
N SER A 203 14.10 -2.88 10.06
CA SER A 203 14.59 -3.83 9.07
C SER A 203 13.64 -3.83 7.86
N PHE A 204 14.21 -3.74 6.65
CA PHE A 204 13.47 -3.77 5.39
C PHE A 204 14.31 -4.48 4.33
N PHE A 205 13.82 -5.60 3.79
CA PHE A 205 14.59 -6.43 2.86
C PHE A 205 13.70 -7.18 1.85
N PRO A 206 14.27 -7.63 0.70
CA PRO A 206 13.53 -8.42 -0.28
C PRO A 206 13.04 -9.74 0.33
N SER A 207 11.79 -10.12 0.00
CA SER A 207 11.21 -11.40 0.42
C SER A 207 11.74 -12.52 -0.48
N VAL A 208 13.01 -12.89 -0.25
CA VAL A 208 13.75 -13.90 -1.02
C VAL A 208 14.72 -14.64 -0.12
N VAL A 209 14.87 -15.93 -0.36
CA VAL A 209 15.80 -16.81 0.35
C VAL A 209 16.56 -17.64 -0.66
N LEU A 210 17.88 -17.67 -0.57
CA LEU A 210 18.70 -18.63 -1.30
C LEU A 210 18.83 -19.90 -0.46
N ALA A 211 18.38 -21.03 -1.00
CA ALA A 211 18.64 -22.35 -0.46
C ALA A 211 19.86 -22.96 -1.16
N ARG A 212 20.87 -23.35 -0.38
CA ARG A 212 22.08 -24.00 -0.89
C ARG A 212 21.99 -25.51 -0.74
N ASP A 213 22.78 -26.23 -1.53
CA ASP A 213 22.85 -27.69 -1.47
C ASP A 213 23.33 -28.23 -0.11
N ASP A 214 24.07 -27.42 0.64
CA ASP A 214 24.52 -27.72 2.02
C ASP A 214 23.41 -27.53 3.08
N GLY A 215 22.20 -27.16 2.67
CA GLY A 215 21.05 -26.90 3.55
C GLY A 215 21.04 -25.50 4.18
N LYS A 216 22.05 -24.65 3.92
CA LYS A 216 22.09 -23.29 4.43
C LYS A 216 21.08 -22.40 3.70
N LEU A 217 20.34 -21.61 4.47
CA LEU A 217 19.44 -20.58 3.97
C LEU A 217 20.09 -19.19 4.14
N ILE A 218 20.15 -18.41 3.06
CA ILE A 218 20.63 -17.02 3.07
C ILE A 218 19.45 -16.12 2.70
N VAL A 219 19.18 -15.09 3.49
CA VAL A 219 17.92 -14.34 3.40
C VAL A 219 18.16 -12.91 2.91
N GLY A 220 17.24 -12.39 2.10
CA GLY A 220 17.16 -10.98 1.77
C GLY A 220 18.24 -10.54 0.79
N THR A 221 18.83 -9.37 1.03
CA THR A 221 19.84 -8.77 0.13
C THR A 221 21.05 -9.68 -0.04
N GLU A 222 21.47 -10.38 1.01
CA GLU A 222 22.61 -11.30 0.96
C GLU A 222 22.38 -12.47 0.00
N ALA A 223 21.14 -12.95 -0.15
CA ALA A 223 20.77 -14.01 -1.08
C ALA A 223 21.09 -13.64 -2.53
N LEU A 224 21.11 -12.34 -2.83
CA LEU A 224 21.26 -11.77 -4.16
C LEU A 224 22.70 -11.31 -4.45
N ILE A 225 23.66 -11.49 -3.54
CA ILE A 225 25.08 -11.16 -3.78
C ILE A 225 25.72 -12.22 -4.70
N PRO A 226 26.63 -11.87 -5.63
CA PRO A 226 27.14 -12.79 -6.66
C PRO A 226 27.68 -14.11 -6.09
N LYS A 227 28.52 -14.02 -5.04
CA LYS A 227 29.16 -15.18 -4.38
C LYS A 227 28.15 -16.20 -3.80
N ASN A 228 26.96 -15.73 -3.47
CA ASN A 228 25.90 -16.54 -2.89
C ASN A 228 24.99 -17.06 -4.00
N ARG A 229 24.40 -16.17 -4.79
CA ARG A 229 23.35 -16.51 -5.77
C ARG A 229 23.78 -17.47 -6.89
N CYS A 230 25.09 -17.62 -7.13
CA CYS A 230 25.60 -18.60 -8.09
C CYS A 230 25.57 -20.06 -7.58
N ASN A 231 25.35 -20.26 -6.28
CA ASN A 231 25.47 -21.56 -5.62
C ASN A 231 24.23 -21.88 -4.77
N GLY A 232 23.05 -21.90 -5.40
CA GLY A 232 21.79 -22.28 -4.76
C GLY A 232 20.55 -21.91 -5.58
N GLU A 233 19.39 -22.24 -5.05
CA GLU A 233 18.07 -21.92 -5.61
C GLU A 233 17.43 -20.76 -4.85
N LEU A 234 16.87 -19.78 -5.56
CA LEU A 234 16.12 -18.69 -4.94
C LEU A 234 14.66 -19.05 -4.75
N ILE A 235 14.22 -18.95 -3.51
CA ILE A 235 12.88 -19.26 -3.03
C ILE A 235 12.20 -17.96 -2.59
N ARG A 236 10.96 -17.75 -3.03
CA ARG A 236 10.08 -16.72 -2.45
C ARG A 236 9.32 -17.35 -1.28
N PRO A 237 9.48 -16.87 -0.04
CA PRO A 237 8.92 -17.53 1.15
C PRO A 237 7.39 -17.46 1.19
N LEU A 238 6.81 -16.41 0.58
CA LEU A 238 5.39 -16.18 0.45
C LEU A 238 5.08 -15.74 -0.98
N ARG A 239 4.18 -16.45 -1.66
CA ARG A 239 3.81 -16.15 -3.05
C ARG A 239 2.32 -16.40 -3.26
N ALA A 240 1.63 -15.47 -3.93
CA ALA A 240 0.30 -15.72 -4.48
C ALA A 240 0.42 -16.67 -5.68
N THR A 241 -0.37 -17.74 -5.69
CA THR A 241 -0.43 -18.71 -6.78
C THR A 241 -1.29 -18.23 -7.93
N ASP A 242 -1.45 -19.09 -8.94
CA ASP A 242 -2.29 -18.91 -10.11
C ASP A 242 -3.59 -18.13 -9.84
N THR A 243 -3.89 -17.23 -10.78
CA THR A 243 -5.14 -16.49 -11.01
C THR A 243 -6.42 -17.24 -10.69
N SER A 244 -6.46 -18.56 -10.87
CA SER A 244 -7.67 -19.37 -10.68
C SER A 244 -7.98 -19.76 -9.23
N LEU A 245 -7.00 -19.69 -8.32
CA LEU A 245 -7.15 -20.26 -6.97
C LEU A 245 -7.03 -19.25 -5.83
N GLU A 246 -6.63 -17.99 -6.09
CA GLU A 246 -6.50 -16.90 -5.11
C GLU A 246 -5.85 -17.32 -3.77
N ARG A 247 -4.86 -18.21 -3.83
CA ARG A 247 -4.20 -18.80 -2.65
C ARG A 247 -2.77 -18.35 -2.53
N TYR A 248 -2.30 -18.22 -1.30
CA TYR A 248 -0.88 -18.09 -1.02
C TYR A 248 -0.26 -19.48 -0.82
N VAL A 249 0.99 -19.63 -1.26
CA VAL A 249 1.86 -20.74 -0.88
C VAL A 249 2.96 -20.20 0.01
N PHE A 250 3.21 -20.91 1.11
CA PHE A 250 4.29 -20.64 2.03
C PHE A 250 5.38 -21.71 1.88
N HIS A 251 6.63 -21.28 1.83
CA HIS A 251 7.75 -22.18 2.02
C HIS A 251 8.22 -22.09 3.48
N ARG A 252 7.80 -23.06 4.30
CA ARG A 252 7.98 -23.07 5.76
C ARG A 252 9.38 -22.68 6.23
N SER A 253 10.42 -23.38 5.75
CA SER A 253 11.81 -23.14 6.20
C SER A 253 12.34 -21.77 5.80
N ALA A 254 12.10 -21.35 4.55
CA ALA A 254 12.44 -20.03 4.05
C ALA A 254 11.72 -18.92 4.83
N LEU A 255 10.43 -19.09 5.16
CA LEU A 255 9.68 -18.13 5.95
C LEU A 255 10.20 -18.03 7.39
N LYS A 256 10.48 -19.17 8.05
CA LYS A 256 11.14 -19.18 9.36
C LYS A 256 12.49 -18.46 9.31
N ALA A 257 13.30 -18.70 8.27
CA ALA A 257 14.57 -17.99 8.11
C ALA A 257 14.38 -16.47 7.95
N CYS A 258 13.32 -16.03 7.27
CA CYS A 258 12.97 -14.61 7.19
C CYS A 258 12.58 -14.03 8.55
N LEU A 259 11.76 -14.74 9.33
CA LEU A 259 11.40 -14.33 10.68
C LEU A 259 12.63 -14.25 11.59
N GLN A 260 13.53 -15.23 11.49
CA GLN A 260 14.80 -15.22 12.22
C GLN A 260 15.68 -14.04 11.82
N LYS A 261 15.76 -13.71 10.52
CA LYS A 261 16.46 -12.51 10.06
C LYS A 261 15.91 -11.23 10.71
N CYS A 262 14.60 -11.10 10.87
CA CYS A 262 14.01 -9.94 11.58
C CYS A 262 14.49 -9.87 13.02
N VAL A 263 14.56 -11.00 13.73
CA VAL A 263 15.09 -11.08 15.10
C VAL A 263 16.55 -10.68 15.16
N ASP A 264 17.36 -11.18 14.23
CA ASP A 264 18.80 -10.93 14.16
C ASP A 264 19.12 -9.46 13.83
N ASP A 265 18.43 -8.89 12.83
CA ASP A 265 18.58 -7.49 12.43
C ASP A 265 18.24 -6.53 13.59
N LEU A 266 17.21 -6.87 14.37
CA LEU A 266 16.74 -6.07 15.51
C LEU A 266 17.46 -6.39 16.81
N LYS A 267 18.31 -7.43 16.84
CA LYS A 267 19.11 -7.87 17.99
C LYS A 267 18.27 -8.12 19.24
N ILE A 268 17.11 -8.75 19.05
CA ILE A 268 16.19 -9.06 20.14
C ILE A 268 16.25 -10.54 20.52
N ASP A 269 15.75 -10.82 21.72
CA ASP A 269 15.57 -12.18 22.24
C ASP A 269 14.07 -12.51 22.20
N PRO A 270 13.59 -13.37 21.28
CA PRO A 270 12.17 -13.65 21.08
C PRO A 270 11.42 -14.02 22.36
N ILE A 271 12.09 -14.70 23.31
CA ILE A 271 11.52 -15.16 24.59
C ILE A 271 11.06 -13.99 25.46
N LYS A 272 11.54 -12.77 25.20
CA LYS A 272 11.19 -11.54 25.93
C LYS A 272 10.17 -10.67 25.20
N TYR A 273 9.71 -11.09 24.03
CA TYR A 273 8.86 -10.30 23.14
C TYR A 273 7.57 -11.04 22.83
N ARG A 274 6.50 -10.28 22.59
CA ARG A 274 5.34 -10.72 21.81
C ARG A 274 5.55 -10.32 20.36
N VAL A 275 4.83 -10.93 19.42
CA VAL A 275 4.94 -10.61 17.98
C VAL A 275 3.59 -10.29 17.36
N LEU A 276 3.50 -9.20 16.60
CA LEU A 276 2.36 -8.91 15.73
C LEU A 276 2.78 -9.19 14.28
N LEU A 277 2.10 -10.17 13.66
CA LEU A 277 2.29 -10.53 12.25
C LEU A 277 1.22 -9.84 11.39
N SER A 278 1.66 -8.93 10.53
CA SER A 278 0.82 -8.31 9.50
C SER A 278 0.87 -9.16 8.23
N ILE A 279 -0.28 -9.68 7.81
CA ILE A 279 -0.39 -10.67 6.72
C ILE A 279 -1.33 -10.20 5.59
N PRO A 280 -1.12 -10.66 4.34
CA PRO A 280 -2.05 -10.36 3.25
C PRO A 280 -3.48 -10.86 3.50
N GLN A 281 -4.47 -10.29 2.79
CA GLN A 281 -5.88 -10.57 3.02
C GLN A 281 -6.25 -12.05 2.84
N ASN A 282 -5.76 -12.70 1.78
CA ASN A 282 -6.20 -14.04 1.38
C ASN A 282 -5.29 -15.17 1.90
N ILE A 283 -4.69 -15.00 3.08
CA ILE A 283 -3.95 -16.08 3.76
C ILE A 283 -4.95 -17.02 4.42
N SER A 284 -4.87 -18.32 4.10
CA SER A 284 -5.78 -19.33 4.66
C SER A 284 -5.53 -19.59 6.14
N THR A 285 -6.56 -20.08 6.83
CA THR A 285 -6.49 -20.48 8.25
C THR A 285 -5.41 -21.54 8.51
N PHE A 286 -5.17 -22.45 7.57
CA PHE A 286 -4.08 -23.41 7.64
C PHE A 286 -2.70 -22.72 7.67
N LEU A 287 -2.48 -21.71 6.83
CA LEU A 287 -1.22 -20.96 6.81
C LEU A 287 -1.04 -20.13 8.08
N ILE A 288 -2.11 -19.52 8.57
CA ILE A 288 -2.15 -18.81 9.86
C ILE A 288 -1.73 -19.76 11.00
N SER A 289 -2.29 -20.97 11.05
CA SER A 289 -1.92 -21.98 12.05
C SER A 289 -0.42 -22.33 11.98
N ASN A 290 0.12 -22.52 10.79
CA ASN A 290 1.55 -22.81 10.61
C ASN A 290 2.44 -21.63 11.05
N LEU A 291 2.05 -20.39 10.75
CA LEU A 291 2.75 -19.19 11.20
C LEU A 291 2.81 -19.12 12.73
N LEU A 292 1.67 -19.32 13.40
CA LEU A 292 1.59 -19.30 14.86
C LEU A 292 2.47 -20.38 15.49
N LYS A 293 2.47 -21.60 14.94
CA LYS A 293 3.37 -22.67 15.39
C LYS A 293 4.84 -22.30 15.25
N ILE A 294 5.26 -21.71 14.13
CA ILE A 294 6.64 -21.27 13.95
C ILE A 294 7.02 -20.24 15.03
N VAL A 295 6.19 -19.22 15.26
CA VAL A 295 6.57 -18.14 16.19
C VAL A 295 6.45 -18.53 17.66
N LEU A 296 5.46 -19.35 18.05
CA LEU A 296 5.24 -19.74 19.44
C LEU A 296 6.00 -21.01 19.84
N GLU A 297 6.00 -22.07 19.02
CA GLU A 297 6.63 -23.36 19.37
C GLU A 297 8.14 -23.35 19.06
N GLU A 298 8.55 -22.82 17.91
CA GLU A 298 9.95 -22.91 17.47
C GLU A 298 10.80 -21.69 17.78
N MET A 299 10.22 -20.49 17.69
CA MET A 299 10.92 -19.24 18.02
C MET A 299 10.65 -18.78 19.45
N CYS A 300 9.71 -19.40 20.16
CA CYS A 300 9.42 -19.18 21.57
C CYS A 300 9.06 -17.72 21.94
N PHE A 301 8.35 -17.00 21.07
CA PHE A 301 7.78 -15.70 21.45
C PHE A 301 6.77 -15.87 22.60
N GLN A 302 6.67 -14.88 23.49
CA GLN A 302 5.74 -14.90 24.64
C GLN A 302 4.28 -14.95 24.22
N GLY A 303 3.98 -14.39 23.05
CA GLY A 303 2.66 -14.38 22.46
C GLY A 303 2.70 -13.84 21.04
N ALA A 304 1.66 -14.13 20.27
CA ALA A 304 1.54 -13.76 18.88
C ALA A 304 0.14 -13.23 18.58
N ALA A 305 0.05 -12.14 17.83
CA ALA A 305 -1.20 -11.66 17.23
C ALA A 305 -1.06 -11.65 15.70
N ILE A 306 -2.17 -11.85 15.01
CA ILE A 306 -2.24 -11.78 13.55
C ILE A 306 -3.23 -10.70 13.16
N SER A 307 -2.84 -9.87 12.21
CA SER A 307 -3.70 -8.82 11.67
C SER A 307 -3.56 -8.76 10.16
N ARG A 308 -4.69 -8.59 9.48
CA ARG A 308 -4.71 -8.50 8.01
C ARG A 308 -4.37 -7.09 7.56
N GLN A 309 -3.56 -7.00 6.51
CA GLN A 309 -3.04 -5.75 5.97
C GLN A 309 -4.11 -4.68 5.68
N PRO A 310 -5.30 -4.98 5.12
CA PRO A 310 -6.31 -3.96 4.85
C PRO A 310 -6.77 -3.19 6.09
N SER A 311 -7.08 -3.88 7.18
CA SER A 311 -7.47 -3.23 8.43
C SER A 311 -6.34 -2.38 9.00
N LEU A 312 -5.10 -2.90 8.96
CA LEU A 312 -3.91 -2.15 9.37
C LEU A 312 -3.70 -0.89 8.54
N ILE A 313 -3.90 -0.96 7.22
CA ILE A 313 -3.83 0.20 6.34
C ILE A 313 -4.82 1.27 6.82
N LEU A 314 -6.08 0.92 7.09
CA LEU A 314 -7.05 1.90 7.58
C LEU A 314 -6.67 2.52 8.94
N TYR A 315 -6.08 1.76 9.85
CA TYR A 315 -5.53 2.32 11.10
C TYR A 315 -4.39 3.32 10.84
N ALA A 316 -3.53 3.08 9.84
CA ALA A 316 -2.51 4.07 9.44
C ALA A 316 -3.11 5.33 8.79
N TYR A 317 -4.30 5.19 8.19
CA TYR A 317 -5.11 6.28 7.68
C TYR A 317 -6.05 6.89 8.74
N ASP A 318 -5.99 6.43 9.99
CA ASP A 318 -6.78 6.91 11.13
C ASP A 318 -8.30 6.90 10.89
N VAL A 319 -8.78 5.84 10.22
CA VAL A 319 -10.19 5.65 9.87
C VAL A 319 -10.63 4.20 10.09
N ALA A 320 -11.93 3.99 10.28
CA ALA A 320 -12.52 2.65 10.45
C ALA A 320 -13.35 2.18 9.24
N THR A 321 -13.72 3.10 8.33
CA THR A 321 -14.62 2.83 7.19
C THR A 321 -14.02 3.35 5.89
N GLY A 322 -13.96 2.48 4.87
CA GLY A 322 -13.45 2.82 3.55
C GLY A 322 -13.15 1.61 2.68
N VAL A 323 -12.68 1.86 1.46
CA VAL A 323 -12.19 0.85 0.54
C VAL A 323 -10.68 0.93 0.49
N VAL A 324 -9.99 -0.12 0.91
CA VAL A 324 -8.54 -0.22 0.76
C VAL A 324 -8.22 -0.75 -0.62
N ILE A 325 -7.34 -0.07 -1.34
CA ILE A 325 -6.75 -0.55 -2.59
C ILE A 325 -5.25 -0.71 -2.35
N ASP A 326 -4.85 -1.93 -2.02
CA ASP A 326 -3.44 -2.30 -1.83
C ASP A 326 -2.89 -2.92 -3.12
N ILE A 327 -1.97 -2.20 -3.76
CA ILE A 327 -1.33 -2.62 -5.02
C ILE A 327 0.16 -2.85 -4.76
N GLY A 328 0.51 -4.11 -4.55
CA GLY A 328 1.88 -4.60 -4.40
C GLY A 328 2.25 -5.55 -5.54
N ASP A 329 2.68 -6.76 -5.18
CA ASP A 329 2.79 -7.87 -6.15
C ASP A 329 1.42 -8.31 -6.68
N CYS A 330 0.40 -8.15 -5.82
CA CYS A 330 -1.00 -8.45 -6.08
C CYS A 330 -1.86 -7.20 -5.81
N LEU A 331 -3.08 -7.21 -6.33
CA LEU A 331 -4.08 -6.18 -6.18
C LEU A 331 -5.12 -6.69 -5.20
N ASN A 332 -5.33 -5.98 -4.10
CA ASN A 332 -6.41 -6.23 -3.16
C ASN A 332 -7.29 -4.98 -3.06
N ILE A 333 -8.59 -5.15 -3.30
CA ILE A 333 -9.62 -4.14 -3.09
C ILE A 333 -10.53 -4.69 -2.00
N VAL A 334 -10.51 -4.04 -0.84
CA VAL A 334 -11.15 -4.56 0.37
C VAL A 334 -11.99 -3.45 1.01
N PRO A 335 -13.32 -3.51 0.86
CA PRO A 335 -14.22 -2.65 1.61
C PRO A 335 -14.25 -3.04 3.09
N VAL A 336 -14.18 -2.04 3.96
CA VAL A 336 -14.24 -2.17 5.41
C VAL A 336 -15.26 -1.15 5.94
N ILE A 337 -16.12 -1.59 6.84
CA ILE A 337 -17.17 -0.78 7.46
C ILE A 337 -17.05 -0.97 8.97
N ASP A 338 -16.81 0.13 9.68
CA ASP A 338 -16.68 0.19 11.14
C ASP A 338 -15.67 -0.84 11.69
N GLY A 339 -14.57 -1.04 10.96
CA GLY A 339 -13.51 -2.00 11.28
C GLY A 339 -13.75 -3.42 10.78
N TYR A 340 -14.93 -3.73 10.23
CA TYR A 340 -15.27 -5.06 9.72
C TYR A 340 -15.11 -5.14 8.21
N VAL A 341 -14.41 -6.16 7.72
CA VAL A 341 -14.26 -6.43 6.29
C VAL A 341 -15.59 -6.93 5.70
N VAL A 342 -15.92 -6.45 4.50
CA VAL A 342 -17.08 -6.91 3.74
C VAL A 342 -16.66 -8.07 2.83
N ASP A 343 -16.72 -9.30 3.34
CA ASP A 343 -16.10 -10.47 2.70
C ASP A 343 -16.59 -10.75 1.27
N ASN A 344 -17.90 -10.62 1.01
CA ASN A 344 -18.49 -10.82 -0.31
C ASN A 344 -18.15 -9.72 -1.33
N ALA A 345 -17.47 -8.66 -0.89
CA ALA A 345 -17.07 -7.52 -1.70
C ALA A 345 -15.54 -7.43 -1.90
N ILE A 346 -14.79 -8.39 -1.38
CA ILE A 346 -13.34 -8.48 -1.59
C ILE A 346 -13.06 -8.80 -3.05
N VAL A 347 -12.12 -8.06 -3.65
CA VAL A 347 -11.51 -8.41 -4.93
C VAL A 347 -10.02 -8.59 -4.69
N SER A 348 -9.50 -9.80 -4.92
CA SER A 348 -8.06 -10.07 -4.84
C SER A 348 -7.60 -10.72 -6.13
N LEU A 349 -6.61 -10.13 -6.76
CA LEU A 349 -6.11 -10.62 -8.04
C LEU A 349 -4.58 -10.66 -7.99
N PRO A 350 -3.92 -11.69 -8.57
CA PRO A 350 -2.47 -11.77 -8.63
C PRO A 350 -1.88 -10.85 -9.73
N TYR A 351 -2.45 -9.66 -9.85
CA TYR A 351 -2.03 -8.59 -10.75
C TYR A 351 -1.41 -7.46 -9.93
N GLY A 352 -0.36 -6.82 -10.42
CA GLY A 352 0.36 -5.80 -9.67
C GLY A 352 1.67 -5.44 -10.33
N ALA A 353 2.71 -5.25 -9.53
CA ALA A 353 4.03 -4.83 -9.99
C ALA A 353 4.58 -5.73 -11.10
N ALA A 354 4.42 -7.06 -10.99
CA ALA A 354 4.93 -8.00 -11.97
C ALA A 354 4.41 -7.76 -13.40
N HIS A 355 3.14 -7.38 -13.55
CA HIS A 355 2.55 -7.14 -14.87
C HIS A 355 3.03 -5.83 -15.50
N ILE A 356 3.21 -4.79 -14.67
CA ILE A 356 3.80 -3.52 -15.09
C ILE A 356 5.25 -3.76 -15.53
N VAL A 357 6.03 -4.51 -14.74
CA VAL A 357 7.41 -4.87 -15.05
C VAL A 357 7.50 -5.68 -16.34
N ASN A 358 6.67 -6.70 -16.53
CA ASN A 358 6.67 -7.50 -17.75
C ASN A 358 6.30 -6.66 -18.99
N SER A 359 5.34 -5.75 -18.85
CA SER A 359 4.97 -4.83 -19.93
C SER A 359 6.10 -3.85 -20.27
N LEU A 360 6.78 -3.32 -19.25
CA LEU A 360 7.97 -2.48 -19.41
C LEU A 360 9.09 -3.23 -20.11
N GLN A 361 9.39 -4.46 -19.70
CA GLN A 361 10.42 -5.32 -20.31
C GLN A 361 10.16 -5.56 -21.78
N GLY A 362 8.91 -5.89 -22.17
CA GLY A 362 8.54 -6.04 -23.57
C GLY A 362 8.84 -4.78 -24.40
N LYS A 363 8.55 -3.59 -23.85
CA LYS A 363 8.87 -2.31 -24.51
C LYS A 363 10.35 -1.96 -24.53
N LEU A 364 11.10 -2.33 -23.51
CA LEU A 364 12.55 -2.17 -23.51
C LEU A 364 13.20 -3.12 -24.51
N MET A 365 12.71 -4.36 -24.66
CA MET A 365 13.18 -5.30 -25.68
C MET A 365 12.93 -4.78 -27.10
N GLU A 366 11.79 -4.15 -27.37
CA GLU A 366 11.49 -3.54 -28.67
C GLU A 366 12.44 -2.38 -29.03
N SER A 367 12.98 -1.66 -28.03
CA SER A 367 13.70 -0.39 -28.21
C SER A 367 15.21 -0.44 -27.92
N SER A 368 15.70 -1.49 -27.24
CA SER A 368 17.11 -1.66 -26.88
C SER A 368 17.83 -2.66 -27.79
N VAL A 369 19.10 -2.37 -28.06
CA VAL A 369 20.01 -3.24 -28.80
C VAL A 369 20.47 -4.37 -27.87
N SER A 370 20.35 -5.62 -28.35
CA SER A 370 20.80 -6.90 -27.77
C SER A 370 21.57 -6.84 -26.42
N GLY A 371 21.02 -7.42 -25.36
CA GLY A 371 21.79 -7.65 -24.12
C GLY A 371 21.01 -7.98 -22.84
N TYR A 372 19.69 -7.83 -22.80
CA TYR A 372 18.84 -8.23 -21.67
C TYR A 372 17.99 -9.44 -22.02
N SER A 373 18.12 -10.53 -21.24
CA SER A 373 17.16 -11.64 -21.30
C SER A 373 15.95 -11.35 -20.40
N PHE A 374 16.13 -10.48 -19.39
CA PHE A 374 15.14 -10.15 -18.36
C PHE A 374 14.66 -11.37 -17.57
N GLN A 375 15.49 -12.41 -17.49
CA GLN A 375 15.16 -13.68 -16.83
C GLN A 375 15.82 -13.80 -15.46
N SER A 376 16.98 -13.16 -15.25
CA SER A 376 17.69 -13.31 -13.98
C SER A 376 17.04 -12.49 -12.84
N PRO A 377 17.16 -12.95 -11.58
CA PRO A 377 16.68 -12.21 -10.41
C PRO A 377 17.24 -10.78 -10.32
N VAL A 378 18.47 -10.58 -10.78
CA VAL A 378 19.15 -9.28 -10.76
C VAL A 378 18.58 -8.35 -11.84
N GLU A 379 18.28 -8.87 -13.03
CA GLU A 379 17.58 -8.10 -14.07
C GLU A 379 16.17 -7.70 -13.61
N MET A 380 15.48 -8.53 -12.83
CA MET A 380 14.17 -8.17 -12.26
C MET A 380 14.27 -6.98 -11.28
N LEU A 381 15.37 -6.86 -10.51
CA LEU A 381 15.62 -5.67 -9.68
C LEU A 381 15.86 -4.42 -10.53
N ILE A 382 16.60 -4.58 -11.63
CA ILE A 382 16.85 -3.49 -12.58
C ILE A 382 15.52 -3.01 -13.18
N SER A 383 14.67 -3.92 -13.66
CA SER A 383 13.35 -3.58 -14.18
C SER A 383 12.49 -2.87 -13.13
N ARG A 384 12.51 -3.35 -11.89
CA ARG A 384 11.81 -2.69 -10.77
C ARG A 384 12.31 -1.26 -10.57
N TYR A 385 13.63 -1.06 -10.56
CA TYR A 385 14.21 0.28 -10.43
C TYR A 385 13.81 1.20 -11.59
N VAL A 386 13.93 0.72 -12.83
CA VAL A 386 13.52 1.49 -14.01
C VAL A 386 12.03 1.87 -13.92
N MET A 387 11.17 0.94 -13.51
CA MET A 387 9.76 1.21 -13.27
C MET A 387 9.55 2.29 -12.20
N GLU A 388 10.17 2.16 -11.03
CA GLU A 388 10.00 3.10 -9.91
C GLU A 388 10.52 4.50 -10.22
N GLN A 389 11.54 4.64 -11.09
CA GLN A 389 12.10 5.94 -11.46
C GLN A 389 11.38 6.63 -12.62
N ALA A 390 10.86 5.87 -13.58
CA ALA A 390 10.42 6.43 -14.86
C ALA A 390 8.94 6.27 -15.14
N CYS A 391 8.27 5.27 -14.58
CA CYS A 391 6.88 4.99 -14.91
C CYS A 391 5.89 5.89 -14.15
N PHE A 392 4.78 6.21 -14.81
CA PHE A 392 3.68 6.99 -14.26
C PHE A 392 2.37 6.63 -14.96
N VAL A 393 1.24 6.86 -14.31
CA VAL A 393 -0.09 6.68 -14.89
C VAL A 393 -0.53 7.98 -15.56
N ALA A 394 -0.75 7.92 -16.87
CA ALA A 394 -1.24 9.08 -17.62
C ALA A 394 -2.72 9.37 -17.29
N THR A 395 -3.07 10.63 -17.07
CA THR A 395 -4.48 11.05 -16.92
C THR A 395 -5.23 10.93 -18.24
N SER A 396 -4.60 11.33 -19.35
CA SER A 396 -5.07 11.14 -20.72
C SER A 396 -4.00 10.38 -21.49
N TYR A 397 -4.29 9.13 -21.87
CA TYR A 397 -3.30 8.27 -22.53
C TYR A 397 -2.96 8.80 -23.92
N GLU A 398 -3.97 9.19 -24.68
CA GLU A 398 -3.86 9.63 -26.06
C GLU A 398 -3.04 10.93 -26.17
N GLU A 399 -3.26 11.90 -25.27
CA GLU A 399 -2.44 13.12 -25.22
C GLU A 399 -0.98 12.84 -24.86
N GLU A 400 -0.73 11.88 -23.98
CA GLU A 400 0.64 11.55 -23.57
C GLU A 400 1.41 10.85 -24.70
N VAL A 401 0.72 10.07 -25.55
CA VAL A 401 1.29 9.51 -26.78
C VAL A 401 1.77 10.61 -27.71
N GLU A 402 0.98 11.68 -27.89
CA GLU A 402 1.34 12.82 -28.75
C GLU A 402 2.50 13.64 -28.19
N LYS A 403 2.55 13.82 -26.87
CA LYS A 403 3.59 14.60 -26.17
C LYS A 403 4.86 13.79 -25.89
N CYS A 404 4.87 12.50 -26.19
CA CYS A 404 5.94 11.59 -25.81
C CYS A 404 7.29 12.04 -26.41
N THR A 405 8.23 12.35 -25.52
CA THR A 405 9.60 12.72 -25.87
C THR A 405 10.58 11.58 -25.59
N ASN A 406 11.75 11.65 -26.23
CA ASN A 406 12.85 10.73 -25.94
C ASN A 406 13.28 10.87 -24.48
N ASN A 407 13.35 9.75 -23.77
CA ASN A 407 13.74 9.71 -22.37
C ASN A 407 14.54 8.45 -22.08
N SER A 408 15.47 8.56 -21.12
CA SER A 408 16.30 7.44 -20.70
C SER A 408 16.48 7.38 -19.20
N SER A 409 16.71 6.17 -18.68
CA SER A 409 17.19 5.93 -17.31
C SER A 409 18.57 5.29 -17.36
N SER A 410 19.47 5.71 -16.47
CA SER A 410 20.84 5.21 -16.39
C SER A 410 21.06 4.42 -15.10
N LEU A 411 21.84 3.34 -15.20
CA LEU A 411 22.35 2.54 -14.08
C LEU A 411 23.77 2.95 -13.66
N ASP A 412 24.38 3.97 -14.26
CA ASP A 412 25.80 4.29 -14.02
C ASP A 412 26.11 4.52 -12.52
N VAL A 413 25.14 5.04 -11.76
CA VAL A 413 25.21 5.22 -10.30
C VAL A 413 25.42 3.90 -9.53
N PHE A 414 25.11 2.76 -10.14
CA PHE A 414 25.26 1.43 -9.57
C PHE A 414 26.47 0.66 -10.12
N LYS A 415 27.37 1.32 -10.86
CA LYS A 415 28.62 0.73 -11.36
C LYS A 415 28.39 -0.57 -12.17
N PRO A 416 27.65 -0.51 -13.28
CA PRO A 416 27.48 -1.65 -14.18
C PRO A 416 28.84 -2.06 -14.76
N THR A 417 28.98 -3.33 -15.14
CA THR A 417 30.20 -3.80 -15.84
C THR A 417 30.17 -3.38 -17.31
N ASP A 418 31.32 -3.38 -17.99
CA ASP A 418 31.41 -3.01 -19.42
C ASP A 418 30.56 -3.92 -20.34
N LYS A 419 30.22 -5.13 -19.86
CA LYS A 419 29.35 -6.09 -20.56
C LYS A 419 27.86 -5.83 -20.33
N MET A 420 27.50 -4.93 -19.42
CA MET A 420 26.13 -4.60 -19.09
C MET A 420 25.69 -3.32 -19.81
N THR A 421 24.46 -3.32 -20.27
CA THR A 421 23.83 -2.09 -20.75
C THR A 421 23.49 -1.21 -19.55
N SER A 422 24.04 0.01 -19.50
CA SER A 422 23.76 0.95 -18.41
C SER A 422 22.67 1.95 -18.73
N LEU A 423 22.40 2.23 -20.01
CA LEU A 423 21.45 3.26 -20.45
C LEU A 423 20.22 2.64 -21.13
N PHE A 424 19.05 2.85 -20.55
CA PHE A 424 17.77 2.40 -21.09
C PHE A 424 17.02 3.53 -21.75
N LYS A 425 16.64 3.37 -23.02
CA LYS A 425 15.70 4.28 -23.69
C LYS A 425 14.28 3.83 -23.34
N ILE A 426 13.57 4.62 -22.54
CA ILE A 426 12.27 4.22 -21.99
C ILE A 426 11.12 4.84 -22.81
N ASN A 427 11.28 6.09 -23.25
CA ASN A 427 10.34 6.80 -24.13
C ASN A 427 8.86 6.64 -23.67
N SER A 428 8.03 6.00 -24.47
CA SER A 428 6.60 5.77 -24.19
C SER A 428 6.34 4.68 -23.16
N ALA A 429 7.32 3.79 -22.90
CA ALA A 429 7.16 2.70 -21.93
C ALA A 429 6.81 3.21 -20.52
N ARG A 430 7.18 4.46 -20.21
CA ARG A 430 6.87 5.15 -18.95
C ARG A 430 5.39 5.13 -18.58
N PHE A 431 4.49 5.31 -19.56
CA PHE A 431 3.05 5.34 -19.33
C PHE A 431 2.32 4.16 -19.99
N THR A 432 2.88 3.56 -21.05
CA THR A 432 2.23 2.40 -21.67
C THR A 432 2.31 1.15 -20.79
N ALA A 433 3.38 0.99 -20.00
CA ALA A 433 3.54 -0.17 -19.12
C ALA A 433 2.47 -0.21 -18.01
N THR A 434 2.01 0.96 -17.57
CA THR A 434 1.01 1.11 -16.49
C THR A 434 -0.42 1.18 -17.02
N GLU A 435 -0.63 1.44 -18.32
CA GLU A 435 -1.96 1.57 -18.93
C GLU A 435 -2.80 0.30 -18.76
N GLY A 436 -2.18 -0.87 -18.59
CA GLY A 436 -2.90 -2.11 -18.32
C GLY A 436 -3.73 -2.11 -17.03
N LEU A 437 -3.46 -1.22 -16.07
CA LEU A 437 -4.34 -1.00 -14.92
C LEU A 437 -5.74 -0.49 -15.33
N PHE A 438 -5.82 0.29 -16.41
CA PHE A 438 -7.06 0.91 -16.90
C PHE A 438 -7.54 0.31 -18.22
N LYS A 439 -6.67 -0.39 -18.95
CA LYS A 439 -6.97 -1.14 -20.17
C LYS A 439 -6.26 -2.51 -20.14
N PRO A 440 -6.74 -3.50 -19.35
CA PRO A 440 -6.05 -4.78 -19.11
C PRO A 440 -5.66 -5.59 -20.36
N LYS A 441 -6.37 -5.40 -21.47
CA LYS A 441 -5.99 -5.97 -22.77
C LYS A 441 -4.60 -5.56 -23.24
N LYS A 442 -4.05 -4.42 -22.78
CA LYS A 442 -2.65 -4.00 -23.02
C LYS A 442 -1.63 -4.93 -22.36
N TRP A 443 -2.03 -5.66 -21.32
CA TRP A 443 -1.26 -6.74 -20.70
C TRP A 443 -1.66 -8.13 -21.22
N GLY A 444 -2.53 -8.21 -22.23
CA GLY A 444 -3.05 -9.48 -22.73
C GLY A 444 -4.03 -10.17 -21.77
N LEU A 445 -4.58 -9.44 -20.80
CA LEU A 445 -5.51 -9.98 -19.81
C LEU A 445 -6.97 -9.67 -20.20
N ASP A 446 -7.85 -10.65 -20.02
CA ASP A 446 -9.30 -10.49 -20.17
C ASP A 446 -9.97 -10.32 -18.80
N ILE A 447 -9.64 -9.21 -18.15
CA ILE A 447 -10.17 -8.82 -16.84
C ILE A 447 -10.72 -7.39 -16.90
N LYS A 448 -11.51 -7.03 -15.89
CA LYS A 448 -12.01 -5.66 -15.73
C LYS A 448 -10.89 -4.71 -15.30
N PRO A 449 -10.91 -3.45 -15.76
CA PRO A 449 -9.95 -2.44 -15.34
C PRO A 449 -10.14 -2.05 -13.86
N LEU A 450 -9.09 -1.49 -13.25
CA LEU A 450 -9.02 -1.18 -11.82
C LEU A 450 -10.23 -0.37 -11.32
N HIS A 451 -10.61 0.70 -12.03
CA HIS A 451 -11.74 1.56 -11.63
C HIS A 451 -13.09 0.82 -11.62
N GLN A 452 -13.30 -0.14 -12.55
CA GLN A 452 -14.50 -0.97 -12.57
C GLN A 452 -14.49 -2.00 -11.44
N LEU A 453 -13.32 -2.60 -11.15
CA LEU A 453 -13.17 -3.52 -10.00
C LEU A 453 -13.49 -2.82 -8.68
N VAL A 454 -13.02 -1.57 -8.50
CA VAL A 454 -13.34 -0.74 -7.33
C VAL A 454 -14.83 -0.46 -7.26
N PHE A 455 -15.44 -0.05 -8.38
CA PHE A 455 -16.88 0.19 -8.44
C PHE A 455 -17.67 -1.06 -8.05
N GLU A 456 -17.31 -2.23 -8.57
CA GLU A 456 -17.99 -3.49 -8.27
C GLU A 456 -17.84 -3.91 -6.81
N ALA A 457 -16.65 -3.77 -6.22
CA ALA A 457 -16.46 -4.00 -4.79
C ALA A 457 -17.39 -3.11 -3.94
N VAL A 458 -17.51 -1.82 -4.29
CA VAL A 458 -18.44 -0.93 -3.59
C VAL A 458 -19.90 -1.31 -3.85
N GLN A 459 -20.27 -1.71 -5.07
CA GLN A 459 -21.63 -2.16 -5.37
C GLN A 459 -22.01 -3.48 -4.69
N SER A 460 -21.04 -4.36 -4.41
CA SER A 460 -21.26 -5.58 -3.64
C SER A 460 -21.39 -5.32 -2.12
N SER A 461 -21.04 -4.11 -1.67
CA SER A 461 -21.21 -3.69 -0.29
C SER A 461 -22.66 -3.26 0.02
N PRO A 462 -23.07 -3.22 1.30
CA PRO A 462 -24.40 -2.76 1.72
C PRO A 462 -24.78 -1.39 1.13
N ILE A 463 -26.03 -1.22 0.73
CA ILE A 463 -26.48 -0.03 -0.01
C ILE A 463 -26.24 1.28 0.75
N ASP A 464 -26.44 1.26 2.07
CA ASP A 464 -26.35 2.45 2.93
C ASP A 464 -24.91 2.96 3.09
N SER A 465 -23.91 2.09 2.92
CA SER A 465 -22.50 2.45 3.06
C SER A 465 -21.84 2.90 1.76
N ARG A 466 -22.45 2.64 0.58
CA ARG A 466 -21.81 2.86 -0.73
C ARG A 466 -21.38 4.31 -0.95
N LYS A 467 -22.21 5.28 -0.55
CA LYS A 467 -21.89 6.72 -0.66
C LYS A 467 -20.62 7.04 0.12
N THR A 468 -20.52 6.54 1.35
CA THR A 468 -19.36 6.70 2.22
C THR A 468 -18.13 5.98 1.66
N LEU A 469 -18.28 4.77 1.12
CA LEU A 469 -17.19 4.00 0.53
C LEU A 469 -16.60 4.65 -0.72
N PHE A 470 -17.42 5.20 -1.62
CA PHE A 470 -16.92 5.95 -2.80
C PHE A 470 -16.12 7.19 -2.42
N ARG A 471 -16.46 7.82 -1.29
CA ARG A 471 -15.72 8.96 -0.75
C ARG A 471 -14.44 8.57 -0.03
N ASN A 472 -14.34 7.32 0.42
CA ASN A 472 -13.28 6.87 1.32
C ASN A 472 -12.47 5.74 0.67
N ILE A 473 -11.80 6.04 -0.45
CA ILE A 473 -10.93 5.09 -1.15
C ILE A 473 -9.48 5.36 -0.75
N TYR A 474 -8.79 4.39 -0.14
CA TYR A 474 -7.43 4.56 0.41
C TYR A 474 -6.42 3.72 -0.38
N LEU A 475 -5.40 4.37 -0.96
CA LEU A 475 -4.34 3.62 -1.66
C LEU A 475 -3.23 3.15 -0.72
N ALA A 476 -2.72 1.95 -0.94
CA ALA A 476 -1.55 1.41 -0.25
C ALA A 476 -0.71 0.51 -1.17
N GLY A 477 0.48 0.14 -0.69
CA GLY A 477 1.38 -0.77 -1.42
C GLY A 477 2.37 -0.05 -2.34
N GLY A 478 3.36 -0.79 -2.83
CA GLY A 478 4.47 -0.21 -3.60
C GLY A 478 4.07 0.40 -4.96
N VAL A 479 3.10 -0.20 -5.66
CA VAL A 479 2.64 0.29 -6.97
C VAL A 479 1.76 1.53 -6.82
N SER A 480 1.13 1.73 -5.65
CA SER A 480 0.37 2.95 -5.37
C SER A 480 1.20 4.24 -5.41
N LEU A 481 2.52 4.10 -5.44
CA LEU A 481 3.46 5.20 -5.54
C LEU A 481 3.58 5.77 -6.96
N LEU A 482 3.05 5.10 -7.99
CA LEU A 482 3.10 5.60 -9.37
C LEU A 482 2.43 6.98 -9.47
N PRO A 483 3.15 8.01 -9.96
CA PRO A 483 2.57 9.33 -10.16
C PRO A 483 1.33 9.27 -11.07
N GLY A 484 0.29 10.06 -10.77
CA GLY A 484 -0.93 10.13 -11.57
C GLY A 484 -1.95 9.00 -11.34
N LEU A 485 -1.60 7.93 -10.61
CA LEU A 485 -2.48 6.79 -10.39
C LEU A 485 -3.75 7.21 -9.65
N ALA A 486 -3.61 7.98 -8.58
CA ALA A 486 -4.72 8.39 -7.74
C ALA A 486 -5.69 9.32 -8.47
N GLU A 487 -5.16 10.26 -9.23
CA GLU A 487 -5.92 11.22 -10.03
C GLU A 487 -6.69 10.51 -11.14
N ARG A 488 -6.02 9.60 -11.87
CA ARG A 488 -6.69 8.81 -12.92
C ARG A 488 -7.77 7.91 -12.33
N LEU A 489 -7.47 7.24 -11.21
CA LEU A 489 -8.45 6.37 -10.54
C LEU A 489 -9.67 7.15 -10.05
N GLU A 490 -9.47 8.31 -9.42
CA GLU A 490 -10.56 9.16 -8.94
C GLU A 490 -11.47 9.62 -10.09
N ILE A 491 -10.88 10.08 -11.21
CA ILE A 491 -11.63 10.51 -12.39
C ILE A 491 -12.45 9.35 -12.98
N GLU A 492 -11.81 8.19 -13.15
CA GLU A 492 -12.45 7.03 -13.77
C GLU A 492 -13.57 6.47 -12.89
N VAL A 493 -13.37 6.36 -11.57
CA VAL A 493 -14.43 5.91 -10.66
C VAL A 493 -15.56 6.94 -10.56
N ALA A 494 -15.24 8.24 -10.51
CA ALA A 494 -16.25 9.30 -10.51
C ALA A 494 -17.14 9.27 -11.76
N SER A 495 -16.59 8.82 -12.91
CA SER A 495 -17.36 8.68 -14.16
C SER A 495 -18.40 7.56 -14.13
N LEU A 496 -18.25 6.58 -13.23
CA LEU A 496 -19.15 5.43 -13.09
C LEU A 496 -20.31 5.68 -12.10
N VAL A 497 -20.24 6.75 -11.30
CA VAL A 497 -21.23 7.05 -10.26
C VAL A 497 -22.04 8.29 -10.60
N ALA A 498 -23.20 8.44 -9.95
CA ALA A 498 -24.02 9.63 -10.11
C ALA A 498 -23.24 10.88 -9.67
N PRO A 499 -23.36 12.05 -10.35
CA PRO A 499 -22.61 13.26 -10.02
C PRO A 499 -22.81 13.80 -8.60
N ILE A 500 -23.88 13.37 -7.90
CA ILE A 500 -24.15 13.70 -6.50
C ILE A 500 -23.26 12.90 -5.53
N ILE A 501 -22.73 11.76 -5.95
CA ILE A 501 -21.81 10.95 -5.16
C ILE A 501 -20.43 11.54 -5.31
N HIS A 502 -19.84 11.96 -4.20
CA HIS A 502 -18.50 12.48 -4.19
C HIS A 502 -17.49 11.34 -4.07
N THR A 503 -16.79 11.05 -5.17
CA THR A 503 -15.68 10.10 -5.19
C THR A 503 -14.39 10.77 -4.75
N GLN A 504 -13.64 10.11 -3.86
CA GLN A 504 -12.36 10.62 -3.41
C GLN A 504 -11.38 9.49 -3.10
N VAL A 505 -10.15 9.66 -3.61
CA VAL A 505 -9.00 8.78 -3.37
C VAL A 505 -8.00 9.47 -2.42
N HIS A 506 -7.70 8.84 -1.30
CA HIS A 506 -6.82 9.34 -0.25
C HIS A 506 -5.43 8.73 -0.34
N LEU A 507 -4.42 9.57 -0.11
CA LEU A 507 -3.00 9.20 -0.24
C LEU A 507 -2.22 9.67 0.98
N SER A 508 -1.67 8.72 1.73
CA SER A 508 -0.62 9.01 2.69
C SER A 508 0.74 9.06 1.96
N PRO A 509 1.64 10.00 2.31
CA PRO A 509 3.03 9.98 1.84
C PRO A 509 3.76 8.68 2.24
N TRP A 510 3.26 8.00 3.28
CA TRP A 510 3.83 6.79 3.87
C TRP A 510 3.10 5.51 3.43
N ARG A 511 2.23 5.57 2.42
CA ARG A 511 1.32 4.49 2.03
C ARG A 511 1.98 3.17 1.63
N CYS A 512 3.26 3.18 1.26
CA CYS A 512 4.03 1.96 1.03
C CYS A 512 4.40 1.20 2.32
N ASN A 513 4.29 1.86 3.48
CA ASN A 513 4.50 1.33 4.82
C ASN A 513 3.21 1.40 5.66
N ALA A 514 2.04 1.66 5.05
CA ALA A 514 0.79 1.86 5.79
C ALA A 514 0.42 0.65 6.65
N ALA A 515 0.52 -0.57 6.13
CA ALA A 515 0.22 -1.77 6.94
C ALA A 515 1.16 -1.89 8.15
N TYR A 516 2.46 -1.64 7.98
CA TYR A 516 3.42 -1.60 9.07
C TYR A 516 3.11 -0.50 10.11
N LEU A 517 2.80 0.71 9.66
CA LEU A 517 2.46 1.82 10.56
C LEU A 517 1.17 1.55 11.34
N GLY A 518 0.15 1.00 10.69
CA GLY A 518 -1.07 0.59 11.35
C GLY A 518 -0.86 -0.56 12.34
N ALA A 519 0.09 -1.45 12.06
CA ALA A 519 0.48 -2.48 13.03
C ALA A 519 1.11 -1.88 14.29
N GLN A 520 1.85 -0.78 14.19
CA GLN A 520 2.34 -0.07 15.38
C GLN A 520 1.20 0.52 16.21
N VAL A 521 0.20 1.12 15.55
CA VAL A 521 -1.00 1.64 16.23
C VAL A 521 -1.71 0.52 16.99
N ILE A 522 -1.97 -0.62 16.33
CA ILE A 522 -2.66 -1.74 16.97
C ILE A 522 -1.83 -2.36 18.09
N ALA A 523 -0.53 -2.55 17.89
CA ALA A 523 0.37 -3.11 18.89
C ALA A 523 0.45 -2.27 20.17
N SER A 524 0.24 -0.96 20.08
CA SER A 524 0.19 -0.03 21.22
C SER A 524 -1.19 0.07 21.89
N SER A 525 -2.19 -0.66 21.40
CA SER A 525 -3.57 -0.58 21.85
C SER A 525 -3.97 -1.80 22.69
N THR A 526 -5.02 -1.65 23.49
CA THR A 526 -5.60 -2.76 24.27
C THR A 526 -6.15 -3.89 23.40
N GLN A 527 -6.43 -3.63 22.12
CA GLN A 527 -6.86 -4.66 21.16
C GLN A 527 -5.75 -5.69 20.91
N PHE A 528 -4.48 -5.30 20.99
CA PHE A 528 -3.38 -6.24 20.86
C PHE A 528 -3.39 -7.26 22.00
N ASP A 529 -3.58 -6.82 23.25
CA ASP A 529 -3.65 -7.72 24.40
C ASP A 529 -4.81 -8.71 24.29
N GLN A 530 -5.97 -8.26 23.78
CA GLN A 530 -7.16 -9.11 23.61
C GLN A 530 -7.01 -10.16 22.49
N THR A 531 -6.19 -9.87 21.47
CA THR A 531 -5.98 -10.74 20.32
C THR A 531 -4.69 -11.56 20.38
N CYS A 532 -3.88 -11.35 21.43
CA CYS A 532 -2.61 -12.04 21.62
C CYS A 532 -2.82 -13.48 22.08
N ILE A 533 -2.29 -14.41 21.30
CA ILE A 533 -2.33 -15.86 21.51
C ILE A 533 -1.01 -16.27 22.18
N THR A 534 -1.06 -17.12 23.20
CA THR A 534 0.12 -17.69 23.87
C THR A 534 0.28 -19.14 23.44
N LEU A 535 1.42 -19.75 23.79
CA LEU A 535 1.62 -21.18 23.54
C LEU A 535 0.56 -22.05 24.26
N GLU A 536 0.07 -21.60 25.42
CA GLU A 536 -0.90 -22.34 26.25
C GLU A 536 -2.28 -22.44 25.59
N ASN A 537 -2.73 -21.40 24.87
CA ASN A 537 -4.04 -21.35 24.25
C ASN A 537 -4.00 -21.56 22.72
N LEU A 538 -2.84 -21.94 22.18
CA LEU A 538 -2.62 -22.09 20.74
C LEU A 538 -3.50 -23.19 20.13
N ASP A 539 -3.58 -24.36 20.76
CA ASP A 539 -4.37 -25.48 20.25
C ASP A 539 -5.87 -25.15 20.19
N ASP A 540 -6.40 -24.54 21.25
CA ASP A 540 -7.80 -24.08 21.31
C ASP A 540 -8.06 -23.01 20.23
N PHE A 541 -7.14 -22.07 20.04
CA PHE A 541 -7.25 -21.05 19.00
C PHE A 541 -7.27 -21.68 17.60
N ILE A 542 -6.37 -22.62 17.31
CA ILE A 542 -6.30 -23.29 16.01
C ILE A 542 -7.58 -24.09 15.74
N GLN A 543 -8.11 -24.78 16.75
CA GLN A 543 -9.36 -25.53 16.62
C GLN A 543 -10.53 -24.58 16.32
N ASN A 544 -10.63 -23.45 17.02
CA ASN A 544 -11.65 -22.44 16.75
C ASN A 544 -11.49 -21.84 15.35
N LEU A 545 -10.26 -21.54 14.92
CA LEU A 545 -9.97 -21.00 13.59
C LEU A 545 -10.38 -21.96 12.46
N GLN A 546 -10.25 -23.27 12.67
CA GLN A 546 -10.65 -24.29 11.69
C GLN A 546 -12.17 -24.52 11.66
N ASN A 547 -12.83 -24.37 12.81
CA ASN A 547 -14.29 -24.50 12.94
C ASN A 547 -15.05 -23.22 12.55
N SER A 548 -14.33 -22.10 12.48
CA SER A 548 -14.85 -20.84 11.99
C SER A 548 -15.12 -20.95 10.50
N ASN A 549 -16.33 -21.36 10.13
CA ASN A 549 -16.89 -21.09 8.82
C ASN A 549 -17.21 -19.59 8.74
N PHE A 550 -16.18 -18.78 8.55
CA PHE A 550 -16.31 -17.40 8.07
C PHE A 550 -15.85 -17.37 6.62
#